data_AF-A0A8T0TQ33-F1
#
_entry.id   AF-A0A8T0TQ33-F1
#
_cell.length_a   1.000
_cell.length_b   1.000
_cell.length_c   1.000
_cell.angle_alpha   90.00
_cell.angle_beta   90.00
_cell.angle_gamma   90.00
#
_symmetry.space_group_name_H-M   'P 1'
#
loop_
_entity.id
_entity.type
_entity.pdbx_description
1 polymer ?
#
loop_
_entity_poly.entity_id
_entity_poly.type
_entity_poly.pdbx_seq_one_letter_code
_entity_poly.pdbx_strand_id
1 'polypeptide(L)'
;MGMEGAVAGPSVDGKSRPECINSSNPYHECSDYCLRKIAEARQRLDDELPDSRPPEQRTVHPDCINAPNPYHECSEYCFKRIADAKSGLERGEQEPPATGAGTSDAAEQQPDDNDAEKQEDAGADDGYPQMTEKQKKLFDLRLKMNEARKANQQVMVAEKKRMEPRGESRGVSKQKWLEDRKKKIGKLLDSNGLDMSKAYMLDTQETAEAKYKKWEKEPAPYGWDVFNQKTLYDAYKKRTKNIDVDMDAYNKAKEADPEFYRDASSLQYGKVSKVPEENINKMVKELKEREEKRKSFSRRRKFNEDKDIDSINDRNEHFNKKIERAFGKYTLEIKNNLERGTALPD
;
A
#
# COMPACT_ATOMS: atom_id res chain seq x y z
N MET A 1 16.39 -58.11 2.68
CA MET A 1 15.57 -58.91 1.73
C MET A 1 14.45 -57.96 1.28
N GLY A 2 14.65 -57.06 0.34
CA GLY A 2 15.10 -57.30 -1.04
C GLY A 2 13.85 -57.49 -1.90
N MET A 3 13.14 -56.40 -2.22
CA MET A 3 12.09 -56.41 -3.25
C MET A 3 12.73 -55.97 -4.56
N GLU A 4 12.82 -56.93 -5.46
CA GLU A 4 13.57 -56.87 -6.72
C GLU A 4 12.81 -56.06 -7.76
N GLY A 5 13.55 -55.16 -8.41
CA GLY A 5 13.08 -54.34 -9.51
C GLY A 5 12.94 -55.14 -10.80
N ALA A 6 11.91 -54.78 -11.57
CA ALA A 6 11.65 -55.31 -12.90
C ALA A 6 12.80 -54.95 -13.86
N VAL A 7 13.37 -56.00 -14.46
CA VAL A 7 14.44 -55.92 -15.47
C VAL A 7 13.80 -55.62 -16.83
N ALA A 8 14.00 -54.41 -17.35
CA ALA A 8 13.71 -54.07 -18.74
C ALA A 8 14.90 -54.49 -19.62
N GLY A 9 14.62 -55.23 -20.70
CA GLY A 9 15.59 -55.72 -21.67
C GLY A 9 16.29 -54.61 -22.48
N PRO A 10 17.33 -54.96 -23.25
CA PRO A 10 18.30 -54.02 -23.80
C PRO A 10 17.68 -53.13 -24.89
N SER A 11 17.74 -51.82 -24.67
CA SER A 11 17.39 -50.81 -25.67
C SER A 11 18.47 -50.72 -26.74
N VAL A 12 18.04 -50.81 -27.99
CA VAL A 12 18.85 -50.60 -29.19
C VAL A 12 19.41 -49.18 -29.23
N ASP A 13 20.71 -49.07 -29.45
CA ASP A 13 21.48 -47.82 -29.53
C ASP A 13 20.98 -46.89 -30.65
N GLY A 14 20.20 -45.86 -30.29
CA GLY A 14 19.79 -44.76 -31.17
C GLY A 14 20.47 -43.45 -30.75
N LYS A 15 21.33 -42.90 -31.61
CA LYS A 15 22.24 -41.78 -31.36
C LYS A 15 21.62 -40.38 -31.18
N SER A 16 20.34 -40.28 -30.81
CA SER A 16 19.70 -39.02 -30.42
C SER A 16 19.37 -38.99 -28.93
N ARG A 17 19.72 -37.89 -28.26
CA ARG A 17 19.29 -37.66 -26.88
C ARG A 17 17.80 -37.31 -26.84
N PRO A 18 17.04 -37.82 -25.86
CA PRO A 18 15.60 -37.55 -25.73
C PRO A 18 15.28 -36.05 -25.56
N GLU A 19 16.20 -35.31 -24.93
CA GLU A 19 16.13 -33.85 -24.71
C GLU A 19 16.51 -33.02 -25.95
N CYS A 20 16.88 -33.66 -27.06
CA CYS A 20 17.19 -32.95 -28.29
C CYS A 20 15.92 -32.41 -28.94
N ILE A 21 15.96 -31.18 -29.47
CA ILE A 21 14.83 -30.59 -30.21
C ILE A 21 14.41 -31.41 -31.44
N ASN A 22 15.33 -32.23 -31.96
CA ASN A 22 15.12 -33.09 -33.12
C ASN A 22 14.89 -34.57 -32.71
N SER A 23 14.63 -34.85 -31.43
CA SER A 23 14.43 -36.22 -30.91
C SER A 23 13.18 -36.90 -31.46
N SER A 24 12.24 -36.14 -32.03
CA SER A 24 11.04 -36.69 -32.69
C SER A 24 11.33 -37.37 -34.03
N ASN A 25 12.53 -37.21 -34.60
CA ASN A 25 12.92 -37.91 -35.82
C ASN A 25 13.69 -39.21 -35.47
N PRO A 26 13.15 -40.40 -35.79
CA PRO A 26 13.77 -41.69 -35.44
C PRO A 26 15.16 -41.94 -36.05
N TYR A 27 15.53 -41.19 -37.09
CA TYR A 27 16.83 -41.28 -37.77
C TYR A 27 17.79 -40.16 -37.38
N HIS A 28 17.41 -39.31 -36.41
CA HIS A 28 18.28 -38.22 -35.97
C HIS A 28 19.44 -38.76 -35.13
N GLU A 29 20.63 -38.23 -35.41
CA GLU A 29 21.82 -38.41 -34.58
C GLU A 29 22.25 -37.02 -34.09
N CYS A 30 22.40 -36.86 -32.78
CA CYS A 30 22.73 -35.58 -32.17
C CYS A 30 24.11 -35.12 -32.64
N SER A 31 24.19 -33.98 -33.33
CA SER A 31 25.47 -33.32 -33.62
C SER A 31 26.02 -32.59 -32.39
N ASP A 32 27.29 -32.21 -32.39
CA ASP A 32 27.93 -31.43 -31.32
C ASP A 32 27.22 -30.10 -31.01
N TYR A 33 26.46 -29.57 -31.98
CA TYR A 33 25.61 -28.41 -31.76
C TYR A 33 24.40 -28.76 -30.88
N CYS A 34 23.72 -29.87 -31.17
CA CYS A 34 22.59 -30.37 -30.38
C CYS A 34 23.04 -30.71 -28.94
N LEU A 35 24.22 -31.32 -28.79
CA LEU A 35 24.77 -31.67 -27.48
C LEU A 35 25.10 -30.42 -26.64
N ARG A 36 25.68 -29.38 -27.26
CA ARG A 36 25.94 -28.09 -26.58
C ARG A 36 24.65 -27.39 -26.17
N LYS A 37 23.61 -27.41 -27.01
CA LYS A 37 22.32 -26.79 -26.69
C LYS A 37 21.60 -27.49 -25.54
N ILE A 38 21.71 -28.82 -25.46
CA ILE A 38 21.19 -29.59 -24.33
C ILE A 38 21.97 -29.26 -23.04
N ALA A 39 23.30 -29.17 -23.11
CA ALA A 39 24.12 -28.79 -21.96
C ALA A 39 23.82 -27.37 -21.45
N GLU A 40 23.65 -26.41 -22.36
CA GLU A 40 23.28 -25.02 -22.06
C GLU A 40 21.89 -24.93 -21.42
N ALA A 41 20.94 -25.76 -21.87
CA ALA A 41 19.60 -25.83 -21.28
C ALA A 41 19.62 -26.42 -19.86
N ARG A 42 20.43 -27.44 -19.61
CA ARG A 42 20.61 -28.03 -18.27
C ARG A 42 21.26 -27.05 -17.30
N GLN A 43 22.30 -26.34 -17.72
CA GLN A 43 22.93 -25.29 -16.89
C GLN A 43 21.96 -24.19 -16.49
N ARG A 44 21.07 -23.76 -17.39
CA ARG A 44 20.03 -22.77 -17.05
C ARG A 44 19.03 -23.29 -16.01
N LEU A 45 18.71 -24.58 -16.03
CA LEU A 45 17.82 -25.18 -15.02
C LEU A 45 18.54 -25.30 -13.66
N ASP A 46 19.84 -25.60 -13.67
CA ASP A 46 20.65 -25.66 -12.44
C ASP A 46 20.87 -24.27 -11.83
N ASP A 47 20.99 -23.21 -12.64
CA ASP A 47 21.13 -21.82 -12.18
C ASP A 47 19.79 -21.22 -11.67
N GLU A 48 18.64 -21.76 -12.09
CA GLU A 48 17.30 -21.31 -11.65
C GLU A 48 16.77 -22.03 -10.40
N LEU A 49 17.48 -23.04 -9.86
CA LEU A 49 17.14 -23.66 -8.57
C LEU A 49 17.79 -22.90 -7.40
N PRO A 50 17.02 -22.48 -6.38
CA PRO A 50 17.61 -21.99 -5.14
C PRO A 50 18.40 -23.10 -4.45
N ASP A 51 19.64 -22.77 -4.04
CA ASP A 51 20.62 -23.67 -3.44
C ASP A 51 19.99 -24.51 -2.30
N SER A 52 19.71 -25.77 -2.62
CA SER A 52 19.17 -26.78 -1.69
C SER A 52 20.26 -27.79 -1.36
N ARG A 53 21.51 -27.33 -1.21
CA ARG A 53 22.54 -28.09 -0.51
C ARG A 53 22.28 -28.05 0.99
N PRO A 54 22.21 -29.21 1.68
CA PRO A 54 22.14 -29.24 3.15
C PRO A 54 23.46 -28.66 3.71
N PRO A 55 23.44 -27.78 4.71
CA PRO A 55 24.66 -27.24 5.27
C PRO A 55 25.38 -28.32 6.09
N GLU A 56 26.49 -28.82 5.55
CA GLU A 56 27.49 -29.53 6.33
C GLU A 56 28.10 -28.58 7.37
N GLN A 57 27.92 -28.92 8.65
CA GLN A 57 28.79 -28.58 9.79
C GLN A 57 28.99 -27.08 10.14
N ARG A 58 28.09 -26.57 11.00
CA ARG A 58 28.30 -25.62 12.13
C ARG A 58 29.28 -24.44 11.90
N THR A 59 28.73 -23.29 11.54
CA THR A 59 29.44 -21.98 11.44
C THR A 59 28.96 -20.94 12.47
N VAL A 60 28.53 -21.37 13.66
CA VAL A 60 28.09 -20.46 14.74
C VAL A 60 28.80 -20.79 16.04
N HIS A 61 29.41 -19.78 16.64
CA HIS A 61 30.10 -19.90 17.92
C HIS A 61 29.06 -20.19 19.04
N PRO A 62 29.30 -21.16 19.95
CA PRO A 62 28.33 -21.57 20.97
C PRO A 62 27.90 -20.43 21.90
N ASP A 63 28.81 -19.48 22.18
CA ASP A 63 28.53 -18.29 23.00
C ASP A 63 27.93 -17.11 22.22
N CYS A 64 27.56 -17.29 20.95
CA CYS A 64 26.95 -16.22 20.16
C CYS A 64 25.50 -15.97 20.62
N ILE A 65 25.13 -14.71 20.82
CA ILE A 65 23.74 -14.33 21.15
C ILE A 65 22.71 -14.81 20.12
N ASN A 66 23.16 -15.02 18.87
CA ASN A 66 22.34 -15.48 17.77
C ASN A 66 22.52 -17.00 17.49
N ALA A 67 23.18 -17.74 18.39
CA ALA A 67 23.30 -19.19 18.34
C ALA A 67 21.98 -19.98 18.18
N PRO A 68 20.84 -19.57 18.77
CA PRO A 68 19.59 -20.31 18.58
C PRO A 68 18.96 -20.15 17.19
N ASN A 69 19.50 -19.28 16.31
CA ASN A 69 19.05 -19.20 14.92
C ASN A 69 19.87 -20.16 14.04
N PRO A 70 19.26 -21.22 13.48
CA PRO A 70 19.96 -22.21 12.65
C PRO A 70 20.56 -21.66 11.34
N TYR A 71 20.13 -20.46 10.93
CA TYR A 71 20.60 -19.79 9.71
C TYR A 71 21.57 -18.64 9.98
N HIS A 72 21.97 -18.44 11.24
CA HIS A 72 22.95 -17.42 11.56
C HIS A 72 24.36 -17.88 11.18
N GLU A 73 25.20 -16.93 10.76
CA GLU A 73 26.63 -17.10 10.59
C GLU A 73 27.32 -16.01 11.41
N CYS A 74 28.25 -16.39 12.28
CA CYS A 74 28.92 -15.42 13.14
C CYS A 74 29.76 -14.44 12.31
N SER A 75 29.46 -13.16 12.41
CA SER A 75 30.29 -12.08 11.83
C SER A 75 31.37 -11.60 12.81
N GLU A 76 32.34 -10.83 12.33
CA GLU A 76 33.38 -10.14 13.13
C GLU A 76 32.82 -9.40 14.35
N TYR A 77 31.60 -8.87 14.25
CA TYR A 77 30.91 -8.22 15.36
C TYR A 77 30.49 -9.19 16.47
N CYS A 78 30.03 -10.39 16.09
CA CYS A 78 29.69 -11.46 17.03
C CYS A 78 30.94 -11.89 17.82
N PHE A 79 32.09 -12.02 17.15
CA PHE A 79 33.35 -12.39 17.78
C PHE A 79 33.88 -11.32 18.76
N LYS A 80 33.79 -10.03 18.40
CA LYS A 80 34.14 -8.92 19.32
C LYS A 80 33.30 -8.93 20.58
N ARG A 81 31.98 -9.10 20.46
CA ARG A 81 31.08 -9.18 21.62
C ARG A 81 31.34 -10.37 22.52
N ILE A 82 31.71 -11.52 21.96
CA ILE A 82 32.06 -12.71 22.75
C ILE A 82 33.35 -12.46 23.55
N ALA A 83 34.33 -11.76 22.97
CA ALA A 83 35.56 -11.36 23.67
C ALA A 83 35.29 -10.33 24.78
N ASP A 84 34.42 -9.36 24.53
CA ASP A 84 34.01 -8.35 25.52
C ASP A 84 33.23 -8.98 26.69
N ALA A 85 32.37 -9.97 26.42
CA ALA A 85 31.65 -10.71 27.45
C ALA A 85 32.59 -11.58 28.31
N LYS A 86 33.59 -12.21 27.71
CA LYS A 86 34.61 -12.99 28.44
C LYS A 86 35.49 -12.10 29.32
N SER A 87 35.86 -10.91 28.86
CA SER A 87 36.65 -9.95 29.65
C SER A 87 35.83 -9.21 30.72
N GLY A 88 34.51 -9.10 30.55
CA GLY A 88 33.59 -8.52 31.54
C GLY A 88 33.35 -9.43 32.75
N LEU A 89 33.40 -10.76 32.58
CA LEU A 89 33.25 -11.73 33.67
C LEU A 89 34.40 -11.71 34.68
N GLU A 90 35.60 -11.27 34.27
CA GLU A 90 36.74 -11.08 35.20
C GLU A 90 36.62 -9.82 36.07
N ARG A 91 35.65 -8.93 35.81
CA ARG A 91 35.50 -7.63 36.49
C ARG A 91 34.25 -7.53 37.36
N GLY A 92 33.51 -8.62 37.52
CA GLY A 92 32.24 -8.70 38.26
C GLY A 92 32.38 -9.11 39.73
N GLU A 93 33.25 -8.45 40.50
CA GLU A 93 33.18 -8.47 41.97
C GLU A 93 33.20 -7.01 42.47
N GLN A 94 32.01 -6.47 42.77
CA GLN A 94 31.68 -5.54 43.87
C GLN A 94 30.45 -4.66 43.53
N GLU A 95 29.43 -4.77 44.37
CA GLU A 95 28.23 -3.92 44.52
C GLU A 95 28.05 -3.67 46.04
N PRO A 96 27.12 -2.82 46.53
CA PRO A 96 26.78 -1.40 46.26
C PRO A 96 26.81 -0.58 47.61
N PRO A 97 26.23 0.65 47.78
CA PRO A 97 24.78 0.78 48.11
C PRO A 97 24.05 2.12 47.79
N ALA A 98 22.73 1.99 47.52
CA ALA A 98 21.50 2.59 48.08
C ALA A 98 21.25 4.09 48.47
N THR A 99 19.93 4.42 48.44
CA THR A 99 19.10 5.45 49.15
C THR A 99 18.77 6.74 48.39
N GLY A 100 17.59 7.40 48.44
CA GLY A 100 16.27 7.27 49.11
C GLY A 100 15.34 8.42 48.60
N ALA A 101 14.03 8.23 48.37
CA ALA A 101 12.87 8.52 49.25
C ALA A 101 12.15 9.90 49.07
N GLY A 102 10.80 9.89 49.02
CA GLY A 102 9.88 11.02 49.36
C GLY A 102 8.98 11.56 48.22
N THR A 103 7.69 11.16 48.09
CA THR A 103 6.41 11.80 48.58
C THR A 103 6.07 13.17 47.97
N SER A 104 4.87 13.65 47.66
CA SER A 104 3.45 13.24 47.60
C SER A 104 2.71 14.47 47.01
N ASP A 105 1.62 14.30 46.25
CA ASP A 105 0.32 14.97 46.48
C ASP A 105 -0.63 14.88 45.27
N ALA A 106 -1.88 14.56 45.60
CA ALA A 106 -3.02 14.39 44.71
C ALA A 106 -3.89 15.65 44.71
N ALA A 107 -4.46 16.02 43.57
CA ALA A 107 -5.64 16.87 43.48
C ALA A 107 -6.50 16.44 42.28
N GLU A 108 -7.68 15.92 42.60
CA GLU A 108 -8.73 15.46 41.68
C GLU A 108 -9.32 16.63 40.86
N GLN A 109 -9.63 16.34 39.59
CA GLN A 109 -10.45 17.18 38.73
C GLN A 109 -11.82 16.52 38.56
N GLN A 110 -12.88 17.28 38.88
CA GLN A 110 -14.27 16.92 38.55
C GLN A 110 -14.65 17.38 37.12
N PRO A 111 -15.63 16.72 36.48
CA PRO A 111 -15.88 16.77 35.04
C PRO A 111 -16.79 17.94 34.59
N ASP A 112 -16.56 18.36 33.34
CA ASP A 112 -17.38 19.29 32.54
C ASP A 112 -18.68 18.62 32.08
N ASP A 113 -19.83 19.19 32.49
CA ASP A 113 -21.13 18.90 31.89
C ASP A 113 -21.44 19.88 30.75
N ASN A 114 -21.88 19.27 29.65
CA ASN A 114 -21.99 19.81 28.32
C ASN A 114 -23.48 19.81 27.96
N ASP A 115 -24.16 20.94 28.07
CA ASP A 115 -25.54 21.08 27.59
C ASP A 115 -25.61 22.10 26.45
N ALA A 116 -25.65 21.52 25.25
CA ALA A 116 -25.93 22.18 24.00
C ALA A 116 -27.44 22.10 23.72
N GLU A 117 -28.18 23.15 24.05
CA GLU A 117 -29.56 23.28 23.58
C GLU A 117 -29.63 23.97 22.21
N LYS A 118 -30.10 23.14 21.27
CA LYS A 118 -30.62 23.45 19.94
C LYS A 118 -31.82 24.39 20.07
N GLN A 119 -31.81 25.53 19.39
CA GLN A 119 -33.02 26.35 19.25
C GLN A 119 -33.34 26.54 17.78
N GLU A 120 -34.45 25.90 17.40
CA GLU A 120 -35.08 25.92 16.10
C GLU A 120 -35.77 27.27 15.90
N ASP A 121 -35.70 27.73 14.66
CA ASP A 121 -36.44 28.84 14.08
C ASP A 121 -37.94 28.55 14.13
N ALA A 122 -38.68 29.29 14.96
CA ALA A 122 -40.13 29.33 14.93
C ALA A 122 -40.55 30.77 14.66
N GLY A 123 -41.04 30.96 13.43
CA GLY A 123 -41.66 32.18 12.96
C GLY A 123 -42.81 32.64 13.83
N ALA A 124 -43.02 33.95 13.78
CA ALA A 124 -44.01 34.69 14.52
C ALA A 124 -45.45 34.22 14.26
N ASP A 125 -46.24 34.52 15.30
CA ASP A 125 -47.69 34.66 15.37
C ASP A 125 -48.43 33.52 16.08
N ASP A 126 -49.44 33.94 16.86
CA ASP A 126 -50.34 33.19 17.74
C ASP A 126 -50.05 33.27 19.25
N GLY A 127 -50.90 34.06 19.92
CA GLY A 127 -50.69 34.67 21.22
C GLY A 127 -50.71 33.75 22.45
N TYR A 128 -50.00 34.21 23.49
CA TYR A 128 -50.13 33.71 24.86
C TYR A 128 -51.36 34.36 25.55
N PRO A 129 -52.47 33.64 25.80
CA PRO A 129 -53.72 34.23 26.31
C PRO A 129 -53.76 34.43 27.84
N GLN A 130 -52.66 34.24 28.58
CA GLN A 130 -52.67 34.28 30.07
C GLN A 130 -51.53 35.06 30.73
N MET A 131 -50.87 35.98 30.02
CA MET A 131 -49.93 36.91 30.64
C MET A 131 -50.52 38.31 30.68
N THR A 132 -50.63 38.91 31.87
CA THR A 132 -51.03 40.33 32.00
C THR A 132 -50.07 41.22 31.22
N GLU A 133 -50.54 42.38 30.76
CA GLU A 133 -49.75 43.37 30.00
C GLU A 133 -48.36 43.65 30.64
N LYS A 134 -48.31 43.70 31.98
CA LYS A 134 -47.08 43.87 32.76
C LYS A 134 -46.12 42.68 32.64
N GLN A 135 -46.63 41.46 32.59
CA GLN A 135 -45.84 40.23 32.43
C GLN A 135 -45.31 40.07 31.00
N LYS A 136 -46.11 40.45 29.99
CA LYS A 136 -45.64 40.52 28.59
C LYS A 136 -44.49 41.52 28.46
N LYS A 137 -44.66 42.71 29.02
CA LYS A 137 -43.60 43.74 29.03
C LYS A 137 -42.33 43.31 29.78
N LEU A 138 -42.47 42.51 30.86
CA LEU A 138 -41.33 41.93 31.58
C LEU A 138 -40.63 40.83 30.77
N PHE A 139 -41.38 40.02 30.04
CA PHE A 139 -40.84 39.02 29.13
C PHE A 139 -40.06 39.68 27.98
N ASP A 140 -40.63 40.72 27.36
CA ASP A 140 -39.94 41.49 26.32
C ASP A 140 -38.67 42.16 26.85
N LEU A 141 -38.69 42.66 28.09
CA LEU A 141 -37.49 43.20 28.75
C LEU A 141 -36.43 42.13 29.00
N ARG A 142 -36.83 40.92 29.41
CA ARG A 142 -35.92 39.77 29.58
C ARG A 142 -35.35 39.30 28.25
N LEU A 143 -36.17 39.26 27.20
CA LEU A 143 -35.75 38.91 25.85
C LEU A 143 -34.71 39.92 25.35
N LYS A 144 -34.97 41.22 25.49
CA LYS A 144 -34.01 42.29 25.18
C LYS A 144 -32.73 42.22 26.01
N MET A 145 -32.80 41.85 27.29
CA MET A 145 -31.60 41.63 28.11
C MET A 145 -30.79 40.43 27.62
N ASN A 146 -31.46 39.35 27.21
CA ASN A 146 -30.79 38.16 26.68
C ASN A 146 -30.15 38.44 25.32
N GLU A 147 -30.82 39.19 24.46
CA GLU A 147 -30.27 39.69 23.19
C GLU A 147 -29.02 40.56 23.45
N ALA A 148 -29.07 41.48 24.41
CA ALA A 148 -27.92 42.31 24.77
C ALA A 148 -26.73 41.47 25.29
N ARG A 149 -26.99 40.46 26.12
CA ARG A 149 -25.94 39.53 26.59
C ARG A 149 -25.33 38.75 25.43
N LYS A 150 -26.15 38.22 24.53
CA LYS A 150 -25.70 37.46 23.35
C LYS A 150 -24.90 38.34 22.39
N ALA A 151 -25.34 39.58 22.15
CA ALA A 151 -24.62 40.55 21.34
C ALA A 151 -23.25 40.88 21.96
N ASN A 152 -23.19 41.12 23.27
CA ASN A 152 -21.93 41.37 23.98
C ASN A 152 -20.98 40.16 23.91
N GLN A 153 -21.51 38.95 24.08
CA GLN A 153 -20.72 37.72 23.95
C GLN A 153 -20.22 37.53 22.51
N GLN A 154 -21.05 37.80 21.51
CA GLN A 154 -20.66 37.75 20.09
C GLN A 154 -19.56 38.75 19.76
N VAL A 155 -19.65 39.98 20.26
CA VAL A 155 -18.61 41.01 20.09
C VAL A 155 -17.31 40.57 20.75
N MET A 156 -17.35 40.01 21.97
CA MET A 156 -16.16 39.51 22.66
C MET A 156 -15.51 38.34 21.90
N VAL A 157 -16.31 37.42 21.35
CA VAL A 157 -15.82 36.32 20.52
C VAL A 157 -15.27 36.82 19.19
N ALA A 158 -15.88 37.82 18.57
CA ALA A 158 -15.39 38.44 17.34
C ALA A 158 -14.07 39.17 17.56
N GLU A 159 -13.93 39.90 18.67
CA GLU A 159 -12.69 40.57 19.05
C GLU A 159 -11.60 39.55 19.38
N LYS A 160 -11.92 38.47 20.09
CA LYS A 160 -11.01 37.34 20.30
C LYS A 160 -10.56 36.71 18.98
N LYS A 161 -11.47 36.48 18.03
CA LYS A 161 -11.14 35.95 16.68
C LYS A 161 -10.30 36.93 15.84
N ARG A 162 -10.39 38.24 16.12
CA ARG A 162 -9.59 39.27 15.47
C ARG A 162 -8.19 39.38 16.08
N MET A 163 -8.07 39.13 17.38
CA MET A 163 -6.79 39.07 18.11
C MET A 163 -6.06 37.72 17.92
N GLU A 164 -6.79 36.64 17.68
CA GLU A 164 -6.21 35.37 17.25
C GLU A 164 -5.67 35.51 15.80
N PRO A 165 -4.47 35.00 15.51
CA PRO A 165 -3.96 35.01 14.15
C PRO A 165 -4.92 34.25 13.24
N ARG A 166 -5.40 34.93 12.19
CA ARG A 166 -6.37 34.42 11.21
C ARG A 166 -5.91 33.05 10.72
N GLY A 167 -6.61 31.98 11.12
CA GLY A 167 -6.27 30.62 10.71
C GLY A 167 -6.10 30.53 9.20
N GLU A 168 -4.88 30.23 8.73
CA GLU A 168 -4.54 30.32 7.32
C GLU A 168 -5.38 29.36 6.47
N SER A 169 -5.99 29.92 5.42
CA SER A 169 -6.79 29.18 4.46
C SER A 169 -5.92 28.21 3.65
N ARG A 170 -6.29 26.93 3.67
CA ARG A 170 -6.04 25.92 2.63
C ARG A 170 -4.71 26.07 1.87
N GLY A 171 -3.63 25.53 2.42
CA GLY A 171 -2.38 25.37 1.67
C GLY A 171 -1.15 24.90 2.46
N VAL A 172 -1.02 25.27 3.74
CA VAL A 172 0.12 24.91 4.62
C VAL A 172 -0.06 23.54 5.32
N SER A 173 -1.09 22.79 4.91
CA SER A 173 -1.69 21.72 5.71
C SER A 173 -0.89 20.42 5.86
N LYS A 174 0.23 20.19 5.14
CA LYS A 174 1.01 18.94 5.28
C LYS A 174 2.17 19.09 6.25
N GLN A 175 2.94 20.16 6.18
CA GLN A 175 4.07 20.41 7.09
C GLN A 175 3.58 20.66 8.51
N LYS A 176 2.59 21.54 8.68
CA LYS A 176 1.97 21.79 9.99
C LYS A 176 1.29 20.54 10.56
N TRP A 177 0.63 19.73 9.73
CA TRP A 177 0.09 18.44 10.16
C TRP A 177 1.18 17.43 10.57
N LEU A 178 2.30 17.39 9.84
CA LEU A 178 3.44 16.56 10.21
C LEU A 178 4.10 17.03 11.50
N GLU A 179 4.22 18.34 11.72
CA GLU A 179 4.76 18.95 12.94
C GLU A 179 3.84 18.74 14.13
N ASP A 180 2.54 18.97 13.98
CA ASP A 180 1.54 18.73 15.02
C ASP A 180 1.46 17.24 15.36
N ARG A 181 1.56 16.37 14.35
CA ARG A 181 1.66 14.92 14.54
C ARG A 181 2.96 14.54 15.25
N LYS A 182 4.11 15.12 14.88
CA LYS A 182 5.39 14.93 15.56
C LYS A 182 5.35 15.42 17.01
N LYS A 183 4.71 16.56 17.29
CA LYS A 183 4.53 17.09 18.65
C LYS A 183 3.62 16.21 19.49
N LYS A 184 2.54 15.66 18.92
CA LYS A 184 1.66 14.71 19.62
C LYS A 184 2.38 13.40 19.92
N ILE A 185 3.11 12.87 18.94
CA ILE A 185 3.93 11.66 19.11
C ILE A 185 5.03 11.93 20.16
N GLY A 186 5.77 13.04 20.06
CA GLY A 186 6.78 13.45 21.02
C GLY A 186 6.25 13.55 22.44
N LYS A 187 5.12 14.23 22.67
CA LYS A 187 4.48 14.31 24.00
C LYS A 187 4.10 12.93 24.56
N LEU A 188 3.58 12.04 23.71
CA LEU A 188 3.22 10.67 24.11
C LEU A 188 4.48 9.87 24.49
N LEU A 189 5.56 10.06 23.74
CA LEU A 189 6.85 9.42 23.96
C LEU A 189 7.54 9.96 25.23
N ASP A 190 7.56 11.27 25.42
CA ASP A 190 8.10 11.95 26.60
C ASP A 190 7.34 11.50 27.87
N SER A 191 6.02 11.35 27.78
CA SER A 191 5.18 10.83 28.87
C SER A 191 5.47 9.37 29.22
N ASN A 192 5.99 8.59 28.26
CA ASN A 192 6.45 7.21 28.46
C ASN A 192 7.98 7.12 28.68
N GLY A 193 8.70 8.26 28.73
CA GLY A 193 10.16 8.30 28.87
C GLY A 193 10.93 7.67 27.70
N LEU A 194 10.33 7.60 26.52
CA LEU A 194 10.89 6.98 25.31
C LEU A 194 11.37 8.05 24.32
N ASP A 195 12.53 7.83 23.69
CA ASP A 195 13.06 8.72 22.65
C ASP A 195 12.34 8.51 21.30
N MET A 196 12.34 9.53 20.43
CA MET A 196 11.71 9.54 19.10
C MET A 196 12.12 8.35 18.22
N SER A 197 13.33 7.81 18.42
CA SER A 197 13.82 6.59 17.75
C SER A 197 13.05 5.32 18.14
N LYS A 198 12.45 5.28 19.34
CA LYS A 198 11.71 4.15 19.92
C LYS A 198 10.19 4.30 19.79
N ALA A 199 9.71 5.26 18.99
CA ALA A 199 8.29 5.51 18.78
C ALA A 199 7.51 4.28 18.28
N TYR A 200 8.18 3.35 17.58
CA TYR A 200 7.60 2.10 17.11
C TYR A 200 7.16 1.16 18.25
N MET A 201 7.68 1.34 19.46
CA MET A 201 7.35 0.50 20.63
C MET A 201 5.95 0.78 21.18
N LEU A 202 5.36 1.93 20.83
CA LEU A 202 4.01 2.33 21.24
C LEU A 202 2.94 1.99 20.19
N ASP A 203 3.34 1.42 19.05
CA ASP A 203 2.41 0.94 18.04
C ASP A 203 1.82 -0.41 18.46
N THR A 204 0.50 -0.54 18.41
CA THR A 204 -0.15 -1.85 18.58
C THR A 204 0.18 -2.74 17.39
N GLN A 205 0.15 -4.06 17.59
CA GLN A 205 0.40 -5.04 16.52
C GLN A 205 -0.46 -4.76 15.27
N GLU A 206 -1.74 -4.45 15.43
CA GLU A 206 -2.65 -4.13 14.33
C GLU A 206 -2.23 -2.88 13.53
N THR A 207 -1.76 -1.84 14.24
CA THR A 207 -1.29 -0.61 13.58
C THR A 207 0.05 -0.80 12.87
N ALA A 208 0.93 -1.64 13.43
CA ALA A 208 2.18 -2.02 12.79
C ALA A 208 1.91 -2.84 11.52
N GLU A 209 1.06 -3.86 11.58
CA GLU A 209 0.65 -4.66 10.41
C GLU A 209 0.01 -3.81 9.31
N ALA A 210 -0.86 -2.86 9.67
CA ALA A 210 -1.45 -1.94 8.71
C ALA A 210 -0.41 -1.01 8.04
N LYS A 211 0.63 -0.59 8.79
CA LYS A 211 1.74 0.19 8.25
C LYS A 211 2.59 -0.65 7.29
N TYR A 212 2.95 -1.87 7.68
CA TYR A 212 3.75 -2.78 6.84
C TYR A 212 3.00 -3.19 5.57
N LYS A 213 1.72 -3.57 5.66
CA LYS A 213 0.87 -3.85 4.47
C LYS A 213 0.74 -2.65 3.54
N LYS A 214 0.78 -1.42 4.07
CA LYS A 214 0.78 -0.20 3.25
C LYS A 214 2.13 0.05 2.57
N TRP A 215 3.21 -0.44 3.15
CA TRP A 215 4.56 -0.36 2.58
C TRP A 215 4.83 -1.46 1.56
N GLU A 216 4.23 -2.63 1.73
CA GLU A 216 4.12 -3.68 0.72
C GLU A 216 3.22 -3.21 -0.43
N LYS A 217 3.82 -2.55 -1.40
CA LYS A 217 3.14 -2.19 -2.64
C LYS A 217 3.14 -3.41 -3.56
N GLU A 218 1.96 -3.79 -4.06
CA GLU A 218 1.89 -4.74 -5.16
C GLU A 218 2.75 -4.21 -6.34
N PRO A 219 3.64 -5.04 -6.90
CA PRO A 219 4.53 -4.61 -7.97
C PRO A 219 3.70 -4.15 -9.17
N ALA A 220 4.00 -2.95 -9.66
CA ALA A 220 3.31 -2.42 -10.83
C ALA A 220 3.62 -3.30 -12.06
N PRO A 221 2.63 -3.63 -12.89
CA PRO A 221 2.85 -4.42 -14.08
C PRO A 221 3.81 -3.67 -15.02
N TYR A 222 4.88 -4.36 -15.43
CA TYR A 222 5.99 -3.77 -16.19
C TYR A 222 5.87 -4.06 -17.69
N GLY A 223 5.91 -3.02 -18.53
CA GLY A 223 5.98 -3.18 -19.98
C GLY A 223 4.84 -4.03 -20.56
N TRP A 224 5.20 -5.17 -21.16
CA TRP A 224 4.26 -6.10 -21.81
C TRP A 224 3.47 -6.97 -20.84
N ASP A 225 3.86 -7.03 -19.55
CA ASP A 225 3.14 -7.81 -18.54
C ASP A 225 1.73 -7.28 -18.26
N VAL A 226 1.37 -6.09 -18.75
CA VAL A 226 0.02 -5.53 -18.65
C VAL A 226 -1.03 -6.44 -19.28
N PHE A 227 -0.68 -7.23 -20.29
CA PHE A 227 -1.60 -8.13 -21.00
C PHE A 227 -1.50 -9.60 -20.56
N ASN A 228 -0.75 -9.89 -19.49
CA ASN A 228 -0.59 -11.23 -18.97
C ASN A 228 -1.90 -11.73 -18.30
N GLN A 229 -2.11 -13.05 -18.24
CA GLN A 229 -3.26 -13.65 -17.55
C GLN A 229 -3.37 -13.18 -16.10
N LYS A 230 -2.24 -13.01 -15.39
CA LYS A 230 -2.20 -12.52 -14.01
C LYS A 230 -2.80 -11.12 -13.87
N THR A 231 -2.45 -10.19 -14.75
CA THR A 231 -2.94 -8.80 -14.68
C THR A 231 -4.39 -8.67 -15.09
N LEU A 232 -4.84 -9.51 -16.06
CA LEU A 232 -6.24 -9.63 -16.41
C LEU A 232 -7.07 -10.16 -15.23
N TYR A 233 -6.55 -11.17 -14.52
CA TYR A 233 -7.15 -11.69 -13.30
C TYR A 233 -7.20 -10.65 -12.19
N ASP A 234 -6.11 -9.91 -11.94
CA ASP A 234 -6.09 -8.86 -10.92
C ASP A 234 -7.04 -7.70 -11.27
N ALA A 235 -7.16 -7.36 -12.55
CA ALA A 235 -8.14 -6.38 -13.01
C ALA A 235 -9.58 -6.87 -12.78
N TYR A 236 -9.85 -8.15 -13.02
CA TYR A 236 -11.14 -8.77 -12.69
C TYR A 236 -11.40 -8.76 -11.18
N LYS A 237 -10.43 -9.16 -10.36
CA LYS A 237 -10.51 -9.14 -8.89
C LYS A 237 -10.76 -7.72 -8.35
N LYS A 238 -10.18 -6.70 -8.98
CA LYS A 238 -10.46 -5.29 -8.63
C LYS A 238 -11.87 -4.88 -9.03
N ARG A 239 -12.40 -5.39 -10.15
CA ARG A 239 -13.78 -5.15 -10.58
C ARG A 239 -14.77 -5.80 -9.62
N THR A 240 -14.57 -7.06 -9.25
CA THR A 240 -15.49 -7.78 -8.36
C THR A 240 -15.57 -7.15 -6.96
N LYS A 241 -14.48 -6.56 -6.47
CA LYS A 241 -14.48 -5.76 -5.23
C LYS A 241 -15.35 -4.51 -5.27
N ASN A 242 -15.64 -3.97 -6.46
CA ASN A 242 -16.44 -2.76 -6.65
C ASN A 242 -17.91 -3.07 -6.97
N ILE A 243 -18.30 -4.35 -6.98
CA ILE A 243 -19.68 -4.76 -7.21
C ILE A 243 -20.36 -4.88 -5.85
N ASP A 244 -21.31 -3.99 -5.58
CA ASP A 244 -22.14 -4.06 -4.39
C ASP A 244 -23.24 -5.11 -4.60
N VAL A 245 -23.26 -6.15 -3.77
CA VAL A 245 -24.26 -7.23 -3.81
C VAL A 245 -25.32 -6.94 -2.75
N ASP A 246 -26.56 -6.77 -3.21
CA ASP A 246 -27.73 -6.62 -2.33
C ASP A 246 -28.19 -8.02 -1.84
N MET A 247 -27.93 -8.29 -0.56
CA MET A 247 -28.24 -9.58 0.07
C MET A 247 -29.75 -9.80 0.23
N ASP A 248 -30.55 -8.74 0.38
CA ASP A 248 -32.01 -8.87 0.57
C ASP A 248 -32.69 -9.23 -0.76
N ALA A 249 -32.27 -8.57 -1.84
CA ALA A 249 -32.70 -8.92 -3.18
C ALA A 249 -32.30 -10.36 -3.55
N TYR A 250 -31.12 -10.81 -3.11
CA TYR A 250 -30.65 -12.18 -3.29
C TYR A 250 -31.51 -13.19 -2.52
N ASN A 251 -31.82 -12.93 -1.25
CA ASN A 251 -32.66 -13.81 -0.43
C ASN A 251 -34.09 -13.92 -1.00
N LYS A 252 -34.66 -12.80 -1.44
CA LYS A 252 -35.98 -12.78 -2.09
C LYS A 252 -35.99 -13.60 -3.39
N ALA A 253 -34.93 -13.50 -4.20
CA ALA A 253 -34.80 -14.31 -5.41
C ALA A 253 -34.64 -15.81 -5.09
N LYS A 254 -33.93 -16.14 -4.02
CA LYS A 254 -33.75 -17.51 -3.53
C LYS A 254 -35.05 -18.14 -3.03
N GLU A 255 -35.90 -17.38 -2.36
CA GLU A 255 -37.22 -17.85 -1.92
C GLU A 255 -38.22 -17.99 -3.08
N ALA A 256 -38.10 -17.13 -4.09
CA ALA A 256 -39.01 -17.12 -5.24
C ALA A 256 -38.76 -18.26 -6.23
N ASP A 257 -37.52 -18.72 -6.40
CA ASP A 257 -37.17 -19.83 -7.31
C ASP A 257 -36.77 -21.10 -6.53
N PRO A 258 -37.62 -22.14 -6.51
CA PRO A 258 -37.26 -23.44 -5.96
C PRO A 258 -36.04 -24.10 -6.64
N GLU A 259 -35.72 -23.70 -7.88
CA GLU A 259 -34.56 -24.15 -8.64
C GLU A 259 -33.46 -23.07 -8.70
N PHE A 260 -33.30 -22.29 -7.61
CA PHE A 260 -32.30 -21.21 -7.53
C PHE A 260 -30.87 -21.71 -7.75
N TYR A 261 -30.52 -22.85 -7.15
CA TYR A 261 -29.24 -23.52 -7.37
C TYR A 261 -29.35 -24.46 -8.56
N ARG A 262 -29.04 -23.94 -9.74
CA ARG A 262 -29.12 -24.69 -10.99
C ARG A 262 -27.87 -25.52 -11.23
N ASP A 263 -28.07 -26.75 -11.68
CA ASP A 263 -27.00 -27.59 -12.23
C ASP A 263 -26.72 -27.24 -13.70
N ALA A 264 -25.54 -27.58 -14.20
CA ALA A 264 -25.08 -27.30 -15.56
C ALA A 264 -26.01 -27.88 -16.66
N SER A 265 -26.84 -28.87 -16.29
CA SER A 265 -27.80 -29.56 -17.15
C SER A 265 -29.21 -28.93 -17.16
N SER A 266 -29.47 -27.86 -16.40
CA SER A 266 -30.80 -27.21 -16.30
C SER A 266 -31.22 -26.53 -17.62
N LEU A 267 -32.41 -26.87 -18.12
CA LEU A 267 -32.97 -26.39 -19.40
C LEU A 267 -33.46 -24.93 -19.36
N GLN A 268 -33.44 -24.28 -18.20
CA GLN A 268 -33.82 -22.86 -18.07
C GLN A 268 -32.77 -21.89 -18.65
N TYR A 269 -31.59 -22.37 -19.05
CA TYR A 269 -30.59 -21.55 -19.76
C TYR A 269 -31.16 -21.03 -21.08
N GLY A 270 -31.35 -19.71 -21.18
CA GLY A 270 -31.91 -19.05 -22.36
C GLY A 270 -33.32 -18.47 -22.18
N LYS A 271 -33.99 -18.69 -21.04
CA LYS A 271 -35.19 -17.91 -20.69
C LYS A 271 -34.77 -16.48 -20.34
N VAL A 272 -35.44 -15.49 -20.91
CA VAL A 272 -35.15 -14.06 -20.66
C VAL A 272 -35.59 -13.70 -19.25
N SER A 273 -34.65 -13.69 -18.31
CA SER A 273 -34.88 -13.17 -16.95
C SER A 273 -35.18 -11.68 -17.03
N LYS A 274 -36.32 -11.26 -16.46
CA LYS A 274 -36.65 -9.83 -16.34
C LYS A 274 -35.78 -9.20 -15.26
N VAL A 275 -34.60 -8.72 -15.65
CA VAL A 275 -33.70 -7.98 -14.76
C VAL A 275 -34.27 -6.57 -14.57
N PRO A 276 -34.37 -6.05 -13.34
CA PRO A 276 -34.83 -4.68 -13.10
C PRO A 276 -33.90 -3.68 -13.78
N GLU A 277 -34.48 -2.59 -14.31
CA GLU A 277 -33.76 -1.57 -15.08
C GLU A 277 -32.63 -0.90 -14.26
N GLU A 278 -32.79 -0.80 -12.94
CA GLU A 278 -31.75 -0.26 -12.05
C GLU A 278 -30.45 -1.06 -12.13
N ASN A 279 -30.52 -2.39 -12.20
CA ASN A 279 -29.35 -3.24 -12.30
C ASN A 279 -28.69 -3.14 -13.69
N ILE A 280 -29.51 -2.96 -14.74
CA ILE A 280 -29.02 -2.68 -16.09
C ILE A 280 -28.28 -1.33 -16.11
N ASN A 281 -28.83 -0.30 -15.46
CA ASN A 281 -28.19 1.02 -15.35
C ASN A 281 -26.86 0.96 -14.59
N LYS A 282 -26.77 0.17 -13.50
CA LYS A 282 -25.50 -0.07 -12.79
C LYS A 282 -24.45 -0.72 -13.70
N MET A 283 -24.83 -1.73 -14.48
CA MET A 283 -23.95 -2.38 -15.46
C MET A 283 -23.47 -1.38 -16.52
N VAL A 284 -24.37 -0.60 -17.11
CA VAL A 284 -24.03 0.42 -18.11
C VAL A 284 -23.08 1.47 -17.54
N LYS A 285 -23.26 1.86 -16.28
CA LYS A 285 -22.35 2.77 -15.58
C LYS A 285 -20.93 2.17 -15.45
N GLU A 286 -20.79 0.91 -15.03
CA GLU A 286 -19.49 0.24 -14.98
C GLU A 286 -18.81 0.19 -16.35
N LEU A 287 -19.57 -0.10 -17.41
CA LEU A 287 -19.03 -0.14 -18.78
C LEU A 287 -18.53 1.24 -19.22
N LYS A 288 -19.26 2.32 -18.92
CA LYS A 288 -18.83 3.70 -19.21
C LYS A 288 -17.57 4.07 -18.43
N GLU A 289 -17.51 3.78 -17.13
CA GLU A 289 -16.32 4.01 -16.31
C GLU A 289 -15.10 3.23 -16.85
N ARG A 290 -15.32 2.01 -17.35
CA ARG A 290 -14.27 1.20 -17.97
C ARG A 290 -13.77 1.83 -19.27
N GLU A 291 -14.65 2.41 -20.07
CA GLU A 291 -14.26 3.14 -21.29
C GLU A 291 -13.47 4.41 -20.96
N GLU A 292 -13.84 5.16 -19.94
CA GLU A 292 -13.11 6.33 -19.47
C GLU A 292 -11.71 5.96 -18.93
N LYS A 293 -11.61 4.88 -18.15
CA LYS A 293 -10.33 4.32 -17.70
C LYS A 293 -9.47 3.86 -18.88
N ARG A 294 -10.07 3.27 -19.91
CA ARG A 294 -9.35 2.88 -21.14
C ARG A 294 -8.83 4.09 -21.90
N LYS A 295 -9.63 5.15 -22.04
CA LYS A 295 -9.23 6.41 -22.71
C LYS A 295 -8.08 7.10 -21.96
N SER A 296 -8.10 7.08 -20.64
CA SER A 296 -7.08 7.70 -19.78
C SER A 296 -5.84 6.81 -19.54
N PHE A 297 -5.81 5.58 -20.06
CA PHE A 297 -4.68 4.65 -19.92
C PHE A 297 -3.39 5.21 -20.54
N SER A 298 -3.50 5.86 -21.70
CA SER A 298 -2.39 6.59 -22.32
C SER A 298 -2.45 8.06 -21.88
N ARG A 299 -1.53 8.46 -21.00
CA ARG A 299 -1.42 9.86 -20.56
C ARG A 299 -0.48 10.62 -21.50
N ARG A 300 -0.98 11.69 -22.14
CA ARG A 300 -0.14 12.59 -22.95
C ARG A 300 0.85 13.30 -22.02
N ARG A 301 2.15 13.22 -22.34
CA ARG A 301 3.17 14.01 -21.65
C ARG A 301 3.00 15.48 -22.05
N LYS A 302 3.07 16.40 -21.08
CA LYS A 302 2.98 17.84 -21.35
C LYS A 302 4.15 18.25 -22.26
N PHE A 303 3.86 19.06 -23.27
CA PHE A 303 4.88 19.69 -24.10
C PHE A 303 5.69 20.65 -23.23
N ASN A 304 7.01 20.66 -23.41
CA ASN A 304 7.90 21.58 -22.70
C ASN A 304 8.41 22.58 -23.73
N GLU A 305 8.12 23.87 -23.53
CA GLU A 305 8.47 24.94 -24.47
C GLU A 305 9.98 25.21 -24.49
N ASP A 306 10.68 24.94 -23.38
CA ASP A 306 12.13 25.14 -23.26
C ASP A 306 12.97 24.02 -23.92
N LYS A 307 12.34 23.02 -24.56
CA LYS A 307 13.08 21.95 -25.24
C LYS A 307 13.38 22.37 -26.66
N ASP A 308 14.62 22.16 -27.07
CA ASP A 308 15.03 22.32 -28.47
C ASP A 308 14.15 21.45 -29.38
N ILE A 309 13.58 22.10 -30.39
CA ILE A 309 12.63 21.48 -31.30
C ILE A 309 13.43 20.78 -32.41
N ASP A 310 13.52 19.46 -32.32
CA ASP A 310 14.22 18.60 -33.28
C ASP A 310 13.36 18.13 -34.47
N SER A 311 12.10 18.61 -34.54
CA SER A 311 11.08 18.08 -35.45
C SER A 311 10.23 19.18 -36.08
N ILE A 312 9.96 19.00 -37.39
CA ILE A 312 9.17 19.94 -38.20
C ILE A 312 7.66 19.66 -38.09
N ASN A 313 7.26 18.39 -37.83
CA ASN A 313 5.85 17.99 -37.72
C ASN A 313 5.63 16.98 -36.57
N ASP A 314 4.37 16.84 -36.09
CA ASP A 314 4.02 15.95 -34.98
C ASP A 314 4.38 14.47 -35.24
N ARG A 315 4.24 14.00 -36.49
CA ARG A 315 4.60 12.62 -36.85
C ARG A 315 6.12 12.41 -36.75
N ASN A 316 6.91 13.41 -37.09
CA ASN A 316 8.36 13.43 -36.99
C ASN A 316 8.79 13.53 -35.52
N GLU A 317 8.11 14.34 -34.70
CA GLU A 317 8.35 14.40 -33.25
C GLU A 317 8.13 13.01 -32.61
N HIS A 318 7.05 12.33 -33.01
CA HIS A 318 6.79 10.96 -32.57
C HIS A 318 7.83 9.94 -33.06
N PHE A 319 8.38 10.14 -34.27
CA PHE A 319 9.45 9.31 -34.83
C PHE A 319 10.77 9.54 -34.10
N ASN A 320 11.21 10.80 -33.92
CA ASN A 320 12.39 11.17 -33.14
C ASN A 320 12.29 10.62 -31.71
N LYS A 321 11.14 10.80 -31.04
CA LYS A 321 10.87 10.20 -29.71
C LYS A 321 10.96 8.67 -29.70
N LYS A 322 10.72 8.00 -30.82
CA LYS A 322 10.85 6.54 -30.95
C LYS A 322 12.33 6.16 -31.08
N ILE A 323 13.08 6.87 -31.91
CA ILE A 323 14.52 6.69 -32.08
C ILE A 323 15.26 6.94 -30.77
N GLU A 324 14.96 8.04 -30.08
CA GLU A 324 15.53 8.36 -28.76
C GLU A 324 15.26 7.26 -27.72
N ARG A 325 14.10 6.61 -27.74
CA ARG A 325 13.80 5.49 -26.82
C ARG A 325 14.60 4.23 -27.13
N ALA A 326 14.89 3.95 -28.40
CA ALA A 326 15.59 2.75 -28.82
C ALA A 326 17.11 2.92 -28.80
N PHE A 327 17.60 4.05 -29.33
CA PHE A 327 19.01 4.31 -29.58
C PHE A 327 19.62 5.36 -28.65
N GLY A 328 18.80 6.16 -27.95
CA GLY A 328 19.29 7.25 -27.09
C GLY A 328 20.31 6.77 -26.06
N LYS A 329 20.17 5.55 -25.52
CA LYS A 329 21.15 4.94 -24.60
C LYS A 329 22.53 4.75 -25.25
N TYR A 330 22.58 4.44 -26.53
CA TYR A 330 23.81 4.16 -27.28
C TYR A 330 24.39 5.42 -27.95
N THR A 331 23.58 6.44 -28.19
CA THR A 331 24.00 7.67 -28.88
C THR A 331 24.28 8.84 -27.93
N LEU A 332 24.31 8.61 -26.60
CA LEU A 332 24.58 9.66 -25.60
C LEU A 332 25.92 10.37 -25.84
N GLU A 333 26.98 9.62 -26.16
CA GLU A 333 28.30 10.18 -26.42
C GLU A 333 28.31 11.07 -27.66
N ILE A 334 27.69 10.60 -28.75
CA ILE A 334 27.53 11.37 -29.99
C ILE A 334 26.75 12.65 -29.73
N LYS A 335 25.68 12.59 -28.95
CA LYS A 335 24.87 13.76 -28.58
C LYS A 335 25.67 14.77 -27.75
N ASN A 336 26.40 14.29 -26.74
CA ASN A 336 27.26 15.14 -25.92
C ASN A 336 28.37 15.80 -26.75
N ASN A 337 28.94 15.09 -27.73
CA ASN A 337 29.96 15.63 -28.62
C ASN A 337 29.39 16.71 -29.56
N LEU A 338 28.16 16.54 -30.04
CA LEU A 338 27.45 17.57 -30.82
C LEU A 338 27.19 18.82 -29.97
N GLU A 339 26.73 18.65 -28.72
CA GLU A 339 26.49 19.75 -27.78
C GLU A 339 27.81 20.47 -27.38
N ARG A 340 28.94 19.76 -27.44
CA ARG A 340 30.30 20.31 -27.21
C ARG A 340 30.98 20.87 -28.45
N GLY A 341 30.32 20.89 -29.61
CA GLY A 341 30.89 21.46 -30.83
C GLY A 341 31.83 20.53 -31.61
N THR A 342 31.55 19.21 -31.62
CA THR A 342 32.24 18.16 -32.41
C THR A 342 33.70 17.89 -32.06
N ALA A 343 34.22 18.44 -30.96
CA ALA A 343 35.52 18.08 -30.43
C ALA A 343 35.50 16.65 -29.86
N LEU A 344 36.47 15.82 -30.26
CA LEU A 344 36.70 14.50 -29.67
C LEU A 344 37.24 14.67 -28.24
N PRO A 345 36.85 13.81 -27.29
CA PRO A 345 37.48 13.77 -25.98
C PRO A 345 38.94 13.31 -26.12
N ASP A 346 39.88 14.05 -25.51
CA ASP A 346 41.28 13.63 -25.35
C ASP A 346 41.41 12.38 -24.47
#